data_AF-A0A1G1EAY4-F1
#
_entry.id   AF-A0A1G1EAY4-F1
#
_cell.length_a   1.000
_cell.length_b   1.000
_cell.length_c   1.000
_cell.angle_alpha   90.00
_cell.angle_beta   90.00
_cell.angle_gamma   90.00
#
_symmetry.space_group_name_H-M   'P 1'
#
loop_
_entity.id
_entity.type
_entity.pdbx_description
1 polymer ?
#
loop_
_entity_poly.entity_id
_entity_poly.type
_entity_poly.pdbx_seq_one_letter_code
_entity_poly.pdbx_strand_id
1 'polypeptide(L)'
;MAYETQQKLTRNQLRAIPYLVSCKTIDEAAQKARVSRCHIYKWLEAPSFKEELQRQRDIVTREALEKLKASITKAIDTLVSLLISDNENIKLRASMSIVDYTLKSIELQDLEKRVSILEEQLASKGRRVRWG
;
A
#
# COMPACT_ATOMS: atom_id res chain seq x y z
N MET A 1 -33.42 5.86 6.81
CA MET A 1 -32.35 4.86 6.65
C MET A 1 -32.53 4.20 5.29
N ALA A 2 -31.76 4.62 4.29
CA ALA A 2 -31.81 4.02 2.96
C ALA A 2 -30.90 2.79 2.96
N TYR A 3 -31.47 1.62 2.73
CA TYR A 3 -30.69 0.42 2.46
C TYR A 3 -30.07 0.58 1.07
N GLU A 4 -28.80 0.96 1.01
CA GLU A 4 -27.99 0.83 -0.20
C GLU A 4 -27.98 -0.65 -0.59
N THR A 5 -28.67 -0.96 -1.68
CA THR A 5 -28.76 -2.31 -2.20
C THR A 5 -27.38 -2.65 -2.74
N GLN A 6 -26.62 -3.47 -2.02
CA GLN A 6 -25.30 -3.93 -2.46
C GLN A 6 -25.49 -4.74 -3.76
N GLN A 7 -25.34 -4.06 -4.89
CA GLN A 7 -25.70 -4.59 -6.19
C GLN A 7 -24.69 -5.67 -6.57
N LYS A 8 -25.12 -6.94 -6.46
CA LYS A 8 -24.27 -8.11 -6.64
C LYS A 8 -23.71 -8.15 -8.06
N LEU A 9 -22.38 -8.22 -8.19
CA LEU A 9 -21.71 -8.25 -9.49
C LEU A 9 -22.13 -9.45 -10.33
N THR A 10 -22.24 -9.23 -11.64
CA THR A 10 -22.53 -10.28 -12.62
C THR A 10 -21.35 -11.24 -12.78
N ARG A 11 -21.62 -12.44 -13.31
CA ARG A 11 -20.59 -13.44 -13.59
C ARG A 11 -19.50 -12.93 -14.54
N ASN A 12 -19.87 -12.13 -15.55
CA ASN A 12 -18.92 -11.55 -16.50
C ASN A 12 -18.05 -10.45 -15.85
N GLN A 13 -18.64 -9.64 -14.95
CA GLN A 13 -17.88 -8.67 -14.16
C GLN A 13 -16.85 -9.37 -13.28
N LEU A 14 -17.27 -10.36 -12.48
CA LEU A 14 -16.36 -11.12 -11.62
C LEU A 14 -15.24 -11.81 -12.41
N ARG A 15 -15.54 -12.33 -13.61
CA ARG A 15 -14.53 -12.93 -14.49
C ARG A 15 -13.51 -11.92 -15.01
N ALA A 16 -13.91 -10.66 -15.22
CA ALA A 16 -13.03 -9.64 -15.77
C ALA A 16 -12.05 -9.06 -14.74
N ILE A 17 -12.42 -9.04 -13.46
CA ILE A 17 -11.66 -8.38 -12.39
C ILE A 17 -10.21 -8.93 -12.26
N PRO A 18 -9.94 -10.24 -12.21
CA PRO A 18 -8.57 -10.75 -12.10
C PRO A 18 -7.66 -10.30 -13.25
N TYR A 19 -8.22 -10.17 -14.46
CA TYR A 19 -7.48 -9.69 -15.63
C TYR A 19 -7.25 -8.18 -15.58
N LEU A 20 -8.20 -7.41 -15.06
CA LEU A 20 -8.06 -5.96 -14.84
C LEU A 20 -7.08 -5.60 -13.72
N VAL A 21 -6.81 -6.54 -12.82
CA VAL A 21 -5.77 -6.40 -11.78
C VAL A 21 -4.39 -6.73 -12.32
N SER A 22 -4.27 -7.72 -13.21
CA SER A 22 -2.98 -8.28 -13.66
C SER A 22 -2.46 -7.73 -14.99
N CYS A 23 -3.33 -7.28 -15.90
CA CYS A 23 -2.94 -6.83 -17.23
C CYS A 23 -2.55 -5.34 -17.24
N LYS A 24 -1.70 -4.95 -18.19
CA LYS A 24 -1.23 -3.56 -18.31
C LYS A 24 -2.26 -2.64 -18.97
N THR A 25 -3.17 -3.21 -19.76
CA THR A 25 -4.16 -2.44 -20.53
C THR A 25 -5.56 -3.06 -20.40
N ILE A 26 -6.58 -2.21 -20.55
CA ILE A 26 -7.99 -2.64 -20.60
C ILE A 26 -8.23 -3.57 -21.80
N ASP A 27 -7.55 -3.33 -22.92
CA ASP A 27 -7.67 -4.14 -24.14
C ASP A 27 -7.25 -5.60 -23.90
N GLU A 28 -6.08 -5.78 -23.29
CA GLU A 28 -5.56 -7.09 -22.93
C GLU A 28 -6.47 -7.79 -21.91
N ALA A 29 -6.93 -7.04 -20.90
CA ALA A 29 -7.84 -7.56 -19.89
C ALA A 29 -9.18 -8.00 -20.51
N ALA A 30 -9.74 -7.21 -21.42
CA ALA A 30 -10.99 -7.51 -22.12
C ALA A 30 -10.87 -8.79 -22.96
N GLN A 31 -9.77 -8.93 -23.70
CA GLN A 31 -9.50 -10.11 -24.52
C GLN A 31 -9.41 -11.38 -23.66
N LYS A 32 -8.59 -11.34 -22.60
CA LYS A 32 -8.41 -12.48 -21.68
C LYS A 32 -9.69 -12.82 -20.90
N ALA A 33 -10.44 -11.79 -20.50
CA ALA A 33 -11.74 -11.95 -19.84
C ALA A 33 -12.86 -12.35 -20.80
N ARG A 34 -12.63 -12.34 -22.12
CA ARG A 34 -13.62 -12.58 -23.18
C ARG A 34 -14.87 -11.71 -23.02
N VAL A 35 -14.67 -10.41 -22.82
CA VAL A 35 -15.73 -9.39 -22.72
C VAL A 35 -15.39 -8.22 -23.63
N SER A 36 -16.39 -7.46 -24.08
CA SER A 36 -16.12 -6.26 -24.87
C SER A 36 -15.56 -5.14 -23.99
N ARG A 37 -14.69 -4.31 -24.58
CA ARG A 37 -14.14 -3.11 -23.91
C ARG A 37 -15.23 -2.15 -23.46
N CYS A 38 -16.26 -1.98 -24.30
CA CYS A 38 -17.41 -1.13 -24.00
C CYS A 38 -18.10 -1.55 -22.69
N HIS A 39 -18.27 -2.86 -22.46
CA HIS A 39 -18.82 -3.35 -21.18
C HIS A 39 -17.90 -3.02 -20.00
N ILE A 40 -16.58 -3.18 -20.14
CA ILE A 40 -15.64 -2.84 -19.07
C ILE A 40 -15.72 -1.36 -18.72
N TYR A 41 -15.71 -0.46 -19.72
CA TYR A 41 -15.83 0.97 -19.47
C TYR A 41 -17.14 1.31 -18.74
N LYS A 42 -18.26 0.71 -19.15
CA LYS A 42 -19.54 0.87 -18.46
C LYS A 42 -19.50 0.35 -17.01
N TRP A 43 -18.85 -0.80 -16.77
CA TRP A 43 -18.71 -1.33 -15.41
C TRP A 43 -17.80 -0.47 -14.54
N LEU A 44 -16.75 0.10 -15.13
CA LEU A 44 -15.87 1.05 -14.45
C LEU A 44 -16.57 2.33 -14.05
N GLU A 45 -17.82 2.60 -14.45
CA GLU A 45 -18.63 3.69 -13.92
C GLU A 45 -19.48 3.27 -12.71
N ALA A 46 -19.79 1.97 -12.59
CA ALA A 46 -20.62 1.42 -11.53
C ALA A 46 -19.86 1.34 -10.19
N PRO A 47 -20.38 1.93 -9.09
CA PRO A 47 -19.71 1.93 -7.80
C PRO A 47 -19.33 0.54 -7.29
N SER A 48 -20.26 -0.43 -7.36
CA SER A 48 -20.02 -1.79 -6.86
C SER A 48 -18.88 -2.52 -7.59
N PHE A 49 -18.67 -2.23 -8.88
CA PHE A 49 -17.58 -2.83 -9.64
C PHE A 49 -16.26 -2.13 -9.36
N LYS A 50 -16.25 -0.80 -9.23
CA LYS A 50 -15.07 -0.03 -8.82
C LYS A 50 -14.57 -0.50 -7.45
N GLU A 51 -15.46 -0.65 -6.49
CA GLU A 51 -15.13 -1.07 -5.13
C GLU A 51 -14.49 -2.46 -5.11
N GLU A 52 -15.08 -3.44 -5.78
CA GLU A 52 -14.50 -4.79 -5.81
C GLU A 52 -13.18 -4.81 -6.59
N LEU A 53 -13.08 -4.10 -7.72
CA LEU A 53 -11.82 -4.00 -8.46
C LEU A 53 -10.72 -3.37 -7.60
N GLN A 54 -11.04 -2.29 -6.87
CA GLN A 54 -10.10 -1.64 -5.97
C GLN A 54 -9.71 -2.57 -4.82
N ARG A 55 -10.67 -3.27 -4.20
CA ARG A 55 -10.40 -4.25 -3.15
C ARG A 55 -9.42 -5.32 -3.61
N GLN A 56 -9.57 -5.85 -4.83
CA GLN A 56 -8.64 -6.84 -5.38
C GLN A 56 -7.26 -6.26 -5.67
N ARG A 57 -7.19 -5.01 -6.17
CA ARG A 57 -5.90 -4.29 -6.34
C ARG A 57 -5.20 -4.09 -5.01
N ASP A 58 -5.94 -3.74 -3.96
CA ASP A 58 -5.40 -3.53 -2.62
C ASP A 58 -4.83 -4.83 -2.04
N ILE A 59 -5.48 -5.98 -2.28
CA ILE A 59 -4.95 -7.29 -1.87
C ILE A 59 -3.60 -7.56 -2.53
N VAL A 60 -3.52 -7.45 -3.86
CA VAL A 60 -2.26 -7.71 -4.60
C VAL A 60 -1.17 -6.70 -4.20
N THR A 61 -1.54 -5.43 -4.04
CA THR A 61 -0.60 -4.38 -3.63
C THR A 61 -0.07 -4.64 -2.22
N ARG A 62 -0.93 -5.06 -1.29
CA ARG A 62 -0.53 -5.44 0.07
C ARG A 62 0.50 -6.56 0.05
N GLU A 63 0.24 -7.63 -0.70
CA GLU A 63 1.20 -8.73 -0.84
C GLU A 63 2.55 -8.27 -1.42
N ALA A 64 2.53 -7.41 -2.44
CA ALA A 64 3.74 -6.84 -3.02
C ALA A 64 4.50 -5.96 -2.02
N LEU A 65 3.78 -5.15 -1.23
CA LEU A 65 4.36 -4.33 -0.17
C LEU A 65 4.98 -5.19 0.94
N GLU A 66 4.32 -6.28 1.36
CA GLU A 66 4.90 -7.19 2.35
C GLU A 66 6.18 -7.87 1.84
N LYS A 67 6.22 -8.27 0.56
CA LYS A 67 7.45 -8.77 -0.06
C LYS A 67 8.55 -7.71 -0.09
N LEU A 68 8.21 -6.46 -0.40
CA LEU A 68 9.16 -5.35 -0.38
C LEU A 68 9.70 -5.11 1.03
N LYS A 69 8.82 -5.05 2.04
CA LYS A 69 9.21 -4.92 3.45
C LYS A 69 10.14 -6.06 3.88
N ALA A 70 9.83 -7.30 3.53
CA ALA A 70 10.68 -8.45 3.83
C ALA A 70 12.07 -8.35 3.18
N SER A 71 12.19 -7.65 2.04
CA SER A 71 13.48 -7.46 1.37
C SER A 71 14.38 -6.39 2.01
N ILE A 72 13.86 -5.58 2.93
CA ILE A 72 14.59 -4.46 3.53
C ILE A 72 15.85 -4.93 4.24
N THR A 73 15.78 -6.03 4.99
CA THR A 73 16.92 -6.59 5.73
C THR A 73 18.07 -6.92 4.78
N LYS A 74 17.79 -7.58 3.66
CA LYS A 74 18.80 -7.90 2.64
C LYS A 74 19.39 -6.65 1.98
N ALA A 75 18.58 -5.61 1.76
CA ALA A 75 19.07 -4.34 1.24
C ALA A 75 20.02 -3.64 2.22
N ILE A 76 19.69 -3.66 3.52
CA ILE A 76 20.55 -3.14 4.59
C ILE A 76 21.85 -3.95 4.68
N ASP A 77 21.79 -5.29 4.66
CA ASP A 77 22.99 -6.14 4.67
C ASP A 77 23.92 -5.80 3.50
N THR A 78 23.33 -5.58 2.31
CA THR A 78 24.07 -5.14 1.13
C THR A 78 24.73 -3.79 1.39
N LEU A 79 24.00 -2.81 1.94
CA LEU A 79 24.54 -1.48 2.24
C LEU A 79 25.69 -1.52 3.27
N VAL A 80 25.56 -2.35 4.30
CA VAL A 80 26.61 -2.59 5.31
C VAL A 80 27.83 -3.24 4.66
N SER A 81 27.65 -4.22 3.77
CA SER A 81 28.77 -4.86 3.07
C SER A 81 29.56 -3.89 2.19
N LEU A 82 28.92 -2.82 1.68
CA LEU A 82 29.61 -1.80 0.87
C LEU A 82 30.57 -0.91 1.68
N LEU A 83 30.50 -0.94 3.02
CA LEU A 83 31.44 -0.23 3.88
C LEU A 83 32.89 -0.73 3.76
N ILE A 84 33.09 -1.98 3.32
CA ILE A 84 34.41 -2.56 3.07
C ILE A 84 34.83 -2.51 1.59
N SER A 85 34.10 -1.78 0.74
CA SER A 85 34.45 -1.66 -0.68
C SER A 85 35.83 -1.02 -0.89
N ASP A 86 36.60 -1.51 -1.86
CA ASP A 86 37.85 -0.87 -2.30
C ASP A 86 37.61 0.45 -3.05
N ASN A 87 36.39 0.69 -3.50
CA ASN A 87 36.01 1.93 -4.15
C ASN A 87 35.58 2.97 -3.10
N GLU A 88 36.42 3.98 -2.89
CA GLU A 88 36.18 5.06 -1.92
C GLU A 88 34.85 5.78 -2.11
N ASN A 89 34.43 6.01 -3.37
CA ASN A 89 33.14 6.66 -3.64
C ASN A 89 31.95 5.78 -3.25
N ILE A 90 32.04 4.45 -3.46
CA ILE A 90 30.99 3.52 -3.04
C ILE A 90 30.92 3.47 -1.52
N LYS A 91 32.08 3.34 -0.86
CA LYS A 91 32.21 3.35 0.59
C LYS A 91 31.65 4.62 1.21
N LEU A 92 32.02 5.79 0.69
CA LEU A 92 31.53 7.09 1.16
C LEU A 92 30.00 7.18 1.06
N ARG A 93 29.42 6.81 -0.10
CA ARG A 93 27.96 6.83 -0.27
C ARG A 93 27.23 5.86 0.64
N ALA A 94 27.77 4.65 0.85
CA ALA A 94 27.19 3.69 1.79
C ALA A 94 27.22 4.24 3.22
N SER A 95 28.36 4.78 3.66
CA SER A 95 28.51 5.41 4.98
C SER A 95 27.52 6.58 5.18
N MET A 96 27.45 7.50 4.21
CA MET A 96 26.51 8.63 4.28
C MET A 96 25.06 8.16 4.35
N SER A 97 24.67 7.20 3.49
CA SER A 97 23.30 6.66 3.48
C SER A 97 22.93 6.04 4.83
N ILE A 98 23.84 5.26 5.44
CA ILE A 98 23.60 4.64 6.74
C ILE A 98 23.40 5.70 7.82
N VAL A 99 24.24 6.74 7.85
CA VAL A 99 24.11 7.84 8.81
C VAL A 99 22.78 8.57 8.63
N ASP A 100 22.44 8.95 7.39
CA ASP A 100 21.21 9.67 7.06
C ASP A 100 19.96 8.88 7.44
N TYR A 101 19.90 7.58 7.10
CA TYR A 101 18.76 6.72 7.46
C TYR A 101 18.66 6.52 8.98
N THR A 102 19.79 6.42 9.68
CA THR A 102 19.81 6.29 11.15
C THR A 102 19.26 7.55 11.81
N LEU A 103 19.72 8.74 11.39
CA LEU A 103 19.21 10.01 11.91
C LEU A 103 17.72 10.18 11.64
N LYS A 104 17.26 9.85 10.43
CA LYS A 104 15.84 9.89 10.08
C LYS A 104 15.01 8.91 10.90
N SER A 105 15.54 7.71 11.20
CA SER A 105 14.85 6.74 12.05
C SER A 105 14.69 7.26 13.48
N ILE A 106 15.72 7.91 14.03
CA ILE A 106 15.67 8.51 15.37
C ILE A 106 14.62 9.63 15.41
N GLU A 107 14.59 10.50 14.40
CA GLU A 107 13.60 11.57 14.29
C GLU A 107 12.16 11.02 14.20
N LEU A 108 11.94 10.00 13.36
CA LEU A 108 10.62 9.36 13.23
C LEU A 108 10.17 8.70 14.54
N GLN A 109 11.07 8.05 15.27
CA GLN A 109 10.77 7.45 16.57
C GLN A 109 10.43 8.50 17.64
N ASP A 110 11.12 9.64 17.64
CA ASP A 110 10.76 10.75 18.54
C ASP A 110 9.37 11.32 18.21
N LEU A 111 9.08 11.52 16.92
CA LEU A 111 7.78 11.99 16.47
C LEU A 111 6.67 11.01 16.84
N GLU A 112 6.86 9.71 16.61
CA GLU A 112 5.89 8.67 16.98
C GLU A 112 5.62 8.69 18.49
N LYS A 113 6.67 8.75 19.31
CA LYS A 113 6.54 8.85 20.77
C LYS A 113 5.74 10.08 21.20
N ARG A 114 6.02 11.24 20.59
CA ARG A 114 5.32 12.49 20.89
C ARG A 114 3.85 12.43 20.48
N VAL A 115 3.54 11.82 19.33
CA VAL A 115 2.15 11.60 18.88
C VAL A 115 1.42 10.68 19.85
N SER A 116 2.00 9.55 20.25
CA SER A 116 1.37 8.63 21.20
C SER A 116 1.05 9.29 22.55
N ILE A 117 1.95 10.14 23.08
CA ILE A 117 1.70 10.91 24.31
C ILE A 117 0.49 11.85 24.13
N LEU A 118 0.40 12.53 22.99
CA LEU A 118 -0.72 13.44 22.71
C LEU A 118 -2.05 12.68 22.58
N GLU A 119 -2.04 11.53 21.89
CA GLU A 119 -3.23 10.67 21.76
C GLU A 119 -3.72 10.16 23.13
N GLU A 120 -2.81 9.78 24.03
CA GLU A 120 -3.16 9.36 25.40
C GLU A 120 -3.74 10.51 26.24
N GLN A 121 -3.17 11.71 26.13
CA GLN A 121 -3.68 12.90 26.81
C GLN A 121 -5.08 13.30 26.32
N LEU A 122 -5.34 13.19 25.02
CA LEU A 122 -6.67 13.44 24.46
C LEU A 122 -7.68 12.38 24.91
N ALA A 123 -7.29 11.10 24.89
CA ALA A 123 -8.14 10.01 25.36
C ALA A 123 -8.51 10.16 26.85
N SER A 124 -7.57 10.59 27.69
CA SER A 124 -7.82 10.80 29.12
C SER A 124 -8.70 12.04 29.41
N LYS A 125 -8.56 13.13 28.65
CA LYS A 125 -9.46 14.30 28.75
C LYS A 125 -10.89 13.96 28.30
N GLY A 126 -11.06 13.19 27.23
CA GLY A 126 -12.38 12.73 26.75
C GLY A 126 -13.11 11.83 27.76
N ARG A 127 -12.37 11.02 28.54
CA ARG A 127 -12.94 10.23 29.64
C ARG A 127 -13.42 11.09 30.82
N ARG A 128 -12.75 12.22 31.11
CA ARG A 128 -13.09 13.10 32.24
C ARG A 128 -14.38 13.90 32.01
N VAL A 129 -14.75 14.19 30.77
CA VAL A 129 -15.97 14.95 30.42
C VAL A 129 -17.24 14.08 30.46
N ARG A 130 -17.11 12.76 30.34
CA ARG A 130 -18.27 11.84 30.28
C ARG A 130 -18.88 11.49 31.66
N TRP A 131 -18.27 11.96 32.74
CA TRP A 131 -18.69 11.68 34.13
C TRP A 131 -18.91 12.96 34.95
N GLY A 132 -19.11 14.10 34.29
CA GLY A 132 -19.48 15.38 34.91
C GLY A 132 -20.93 15.75 34.61
#